data_AF-A0A951K5D3-F1
#
_entry.id   AF-A0A951K5D3-F1
#
_cell.length_a   1.000
_cell.length_b   1.000
_cell.length_c   1.000
_cell.angle_alpha   90.00
_cell.angle_beta   90.00
_cell.angle_gamma   90.00
#
_symmetry.space_group_name_H-M   'P 1'
#
loop_
_entity.id
_entity.type
_entity.pdbx_description
1 polymer ?
#
loop_
_entity_poly.entity_id
_entity_poly.type
_entity_poly.pdbx_seq_one_letter_code
_entity_poly.pdbx_strand_id
1 'polypeptide(L)'
;MSSAALDRLLAILLVAQLASGLVTLRAGVPATAPLFWFHGLVGGILLVAAIEKLRRSIGPALRRRRWGRLVLGALLTFFVAAALAGGFTWVASGRILSIGPWTILTLHVWAALAVIPIVALHLLPRRWRLLRPPV
;
A
#
# COMPACT_ATOMS: atom_id res chain seq x y z
N MET A 1 7.40 -19.27 0.59
CA MET A 1 5.99 -18.82 0.66
C MET A 1 5.36 -18.84 -0.73
N SER A 2 4.20 -19.49 -0.89
CA SER A 2 3.49 -19.56 -2.17
C SER A 2 2.93 -18.20 -2.58
N SER A 3 2.63 -18.00 -3.86
CA SER A 3 2.02 -16.74 -4.34
C SER A 3 0.67 -16.46 -3.69
N ALA A 4 -0.13 -17.50 -3.43
CA ALA A 4 -1.42 -17.35 -2.76
C ALA A 4 -1.27 -16.93 -1.28
N ALA A 5 -0.24 -17.43 -0.59
CA ALA A 5 0.05 -17.02 0.78
C ALA A 5 0.52 -15.54 0.82
N LEU A 6 1.35 -15.12 -0.13
CA LEU A 6 1.76 -13.71 -0.26
C LEU A 6 0.56 -12.78 -0.51
N ASP A 7 -0.37 -13.18 -1.38
CA ASP A 7 -1.55 -12.37 -1.69
C ASP A 7 -2.48 -12.23 -0.48
N ARG A 8 -2.66 -13.30 0.31
CA ARG A 8 -3.42 -13.24 1.57
C ARG A 8 -2.74 -12.36 2.59
N LEU A 9 -1.42 -12.49 2.75
CA LEU A 9 -0.64 -11.65 3.65
C LEU A 9 -0.78 -10.18 3.28
N LEU A 10 -0.62 -9.84 2.00
CA LEU A 10 -0.80 -8.47 1.50
C LEU A 10 -2.20 -7.93 1.78
N ALA A 11 -3.24 -8.73 1.56
CA ALA A 11 -4.60 -8.33 1.85
C ALA A 11 -4.82 -8.04 3.35
N ILE A 12 -4.32 -8.91 4.24
CA ILE A 12 -4.41 -8.72 5.70
C ILE A 12 -3.66 -7.47 6.13
N LEU A 13 -2.41 -7.29 5.67
CA LEU A 13 -1.58 -6.14 6.00
C LEU A 13 -2.21 -4.83 5.50
N LEU A 14 -2.78 -4.83 4.29
CA LEU A 14 -3.46 -3.66 3.74
C LEU A 14 -4.69 -3.28 4.58
N VAL A 15 -5.53 -4.25 4.96
CA VAL A 15 -6.69 -4.00 5.82
C VAL A 15 -6.25 -3.46 7.18
N ALA A 16 -5.24 -4.07 7.80
CA ALA A 16 -4.68 -3.62 9.07
C ALA A 16 -4.11 -2.19 8.96
N GLN A 17 -3.44 -1.85 7.85
CA GLN A 17 -2.87 -0.53 7.62
C GLN A 17 -3.93 0.54 7.43
N LEU A 18 -4.98 0.25 6.65
CA LEU A 18 -6.09 1.16 6.45
C LEU A 18 -6.88 1.38 7.75
N ALA A 19 -7.17 0.30 8.48
CA ALA A 19 -7.89 0.39 9.75
C ALA A 19 -7.09 1.21 10.79
N SER A 20 -5.82 0.86 11.01
CA SER A 20 -4.96 1.61 11.94
C SER A 20 -4.76 3.06 11.51
N GLY A 21 -4.62 3.33 10.20
CA GLY A 21 -4.50 4.69 9.66
C GLY A 21 -5.75 5.54 9.90
N LEU A 22 -6.95 4.97 9.74
CA LEU A 22 -8.19 5.68 10.05
C LEU A 22 -8.32 6.00 11.54
N VAL A 23 -7.88 5.09 12.41
CA VAL A 23 -7.87 5.33 13.86
C VAL A 23 -6.84 6.41 14.24
N THR A 24 -5.65 6.41 13.63
CA THR A 24 -4.62 7.43 13.94
C THR A 24 -5.02 8.84 13.54
N LEU A 25 -5.90 9.03 12.54
CA LEU A 25 -6.44 10.35 12.18
C LEU A 25 -7.26 11.02 13.30
N ARG A 26 -7.77 10.24 14.25
CA ARG A 26 -8.49 10.73 15.43
C ARG A 26 -7.63 10.68 16.70
N ALA A 27 -6.41 10.17 16.59
CA ALA A 27 -5.44 10.11 17.68
C ALA A 27 -4.50 11.33 17.64
N GLY A 28 -3.64 11.47 18.65
CA GLY A 28 -2.74 12.63 18.75
C GLY A 28 -2.26 12.96 20.16
N VAL A 29 -2.49 12.08 21.13
CA VAL A 29 -2.02 12.24 22.51
C VAL A 29 -0.92 11.22 22.84
N PRO A 30 -0.03 11.49 23.79
CA PRO A 30 1.08 10.58 24.13
C PRO A 30 0.64 9.14 24.42
N ALA A 31 -0.51 8.95 25.06
CA ALA A 31 -1.08 7.62 25.35
C ALA A 31 -1.39 6.79 24.08
N THR A 32 -1.57 7.44 22.93
CA THR A 32 -1.84 6.76 21.65
C THR A 32 -0.57 6.40 20.87
N ALA A 33 0.63 6.71 21.38
CA ALA A 33 1.90 6.40 20.70
C ALA A 33 2.04 4.94 20.23
N PRO A 34 1.64 3.90 21.00
CA PRO A 34 1.72 2.52 20.54
C PRO A 34 0.96 2.24 19.24
N LEU A 35 -0.15 2.96 18.99
CA LEU A 35 -0.92 2.82 17.75
C LEU A 35 -0.10 3.28 16.53
N PHE A 36 0.65 4.37 16.67
CA PHE A 36 1.52 4.88 15.60
C PHE A 36 2.70 3.93 15.34
N TRP A 37 3.28 3.33 16.38
CA TRP A 37 4.29 2.28 16.23
C TRP A 37 3.75 1.06 15.48
N PHE A 38 2.56 0.59 15.86
CA PHE A 38 1.89 -0.50 15.16
C PHE A 38 1.65 -0.16 13.69
N HIS A 39 1.10 1.03 13.40
CA HIS A 39 0.86 1.49 12.03
C HIS A 39 2.16 1.58 11.21
N GLY A 40 3.24 2.09 11.80
CA GLY A 40 4.56 2.14 11.16
C GLY A 40 5.13 0.75 10.88
N LEU A 41 5.04 -0.17 11.85
CA LEU A 41 5.56 -1.52 11.73
C LEU A 41 4.80 -2.33 10.66
N VAL A 42 3.46 -2.30 10.68
CA VAL A 42 2.62 -2.94 9.66
C VAL A 42 2.91 -2.35 8.28
N GLY A 43 3.08 -1.03 8.18
CA GLY A 43 3.49 -0.35 6.95
C GLY A 43 4.84 -0.85 6.43
N GLY A 44 5.84 -1.03 7.30
CA GLY A 44 7.14 -1.60 6.94
C GLY A 44 7.05 -3.03 6.44
N ILE A 45 6.25 -3.88 7.09
CA ILE A 45 6.04 -5.27 6.64
C ILE A 45 5.30 -5.29 5.29
N LEU A 46 4.30 -4.42 5.12
CA LEU A 46 3.57 -4.25 3.87
C LEU A 46 4.50 -3.83 2.72
N LEU A 47 5.44 -2.92 2.98
CA LEU A 47 6.45 -2.50 2.00
C LEU A 47 7.27 -3.69 1.50
N VAL A 48 7.83 -4.48 2.42
CA VAL A 48 8.66 -5.65 2.09
C VAL A 48 7.85 -6.67 1.30
N ALA A 49 6.63 -6.97 1.74
CA ALA A 49 5.73 -7.89 1.04
C ALA A 49 5.36 -7.39 -0.37
N ALA A 50 5.13 -6.08 -0.53
CA ALA A 50 4.79 -5.47 -1.82
C ALA A 50 5.97 -5.51 -2.81
N ILE A 51 7.19 -5.23 -2.34
CA ILE A 51 8.43 -5.36 -3.14
C ILE A 51 8.58 -6.81 -3.62
N GLU A 52 8.41 -7.79 -2.73
CA GLU A 52 8.53 -9.19 -3.09
C GLU A 52 7.46 -9.63 -4.10
N LYS A 53 6.23 -9.13 -3.97
CA LYS A 53 5.16 -9.38 -4.95
C LYS A 53 5.48 -8.78 -6.31
N LEU A 54 5.99 -7.55 -6.33
CA LEU A 54 6.36 -6.86 -7.57
C LEU A 54 7.48 -7.61 -8.30
N ARG A 55 8.55 -8.00 -7.58
CA ARG A 55 9.67 -8.80 -8.11
C ARG A 55 9.18 -10.09 -8.78
N ARG A 56 8.24 -10.80 -8.13
CA ARG A 56 7.65 -12.05 -8.67
C ARG A 56 6.73 -11.82 -9.86
N SER A 57 6.09 -10.65 -9.95
CA SER A 57 4.99 -10.41 -10.91
C SER A 57 5.44 -9.69 -12.19
N ILE A 58 6.51 -8.89 -12.14
CA ILE A 58 6.91 -8.00 -13.25
C ILE A 58 7.37 -8.79 -14.50
N GLY A 59 8.25 -9.78 -14.33
CA GLY A 59 8.79 -10.58 -15.43
C GLY A 59 7.71 -11.35 -16.21
N PRO A 60 6.85 -12.14 -15.54
CA PRO A 60 5.75 -12.85 -16.20
C PRO A 60 4.72 -11.91 -16.85
N ALA A 61 4.44 -10.75 -16.25
CA ALA A 61 3.47 -9.80 -16.77
C ALA A 61 3.94 -9.11 -18.05
N LEU A 62 5.22 -8.73 -18.13
CA LEU A 62 5.86 -8.21 -19.34
C LEU A 62 5.83 -9.23 -20.48
N ARG A 63 6.19 -10.49 -20.19
CA ARG A 63 6.23 -11.58 -21.19
C ARG A 63 4.86 -11.88 -21.79
N ARG A 64 3.78 -11.72 -21.03
CA ARG A 64 2.39 -12.01 -21.47
C ARG A 64 1.68 -10.81 -22.10
N ARG A 65 2.34 -9.67 -22.31
CA ARG A 65 1.79 -8.41 -22.90
C ARG A 65 0.43 -7.99 -22.32
N ARG A 66 0.23 -8.18 -21.02
CA ARG A 66 -1.06 -7.88 -20.36
C ARG A 66 -1.10 -6.43 -19.88
N TRP A 67 -1.11 -5.48 -20.82
CA TRP A 67 -0.97 -4.03 -20.56
C TRP A 67 -1.94 -3.49 -19.51
N GLY A 68 -3.23 -3.84 -19.55
CA GLY A 68 -4.18 -3.38 -18.52
C GLY A 68 -3.82 -3.83 -17.10
N ARG A 69 -3.17 -5.00 -16.96
CA ARG A 69 -2.69 -5.51 -15.67
C ARG A 69 -1.43 -4.80 -15.20
N LEU A 70 -0.55 -4.47 -16.15
CA LEU A 70 0.66 -3.71 -15.89
C LEU A 70 0.31 -2.29 -15.44
N VAL A 71 -0.65 -1.63 -16.10
CA VAL A 71 -1.11 -0.29 -15.72
C VAL A 71 -1.73 -0.30 -14.33
N LEU A 72 -2.68 -1.20 -14.05
CA LEU A 72 -3.31 -1.28 -12.73
C LEU A 72 -2.30 -1.65 -11.64
N GLY A 73 -1.39 -2.58 -11.92
CA GLY A 73 -0.31 -2.95 -11.02
C GLY A 73 0.65 -1.79 -10.75
N ALA A 74 1.04 -1.04 -11.78
CA ALA A 74 1.91 0.12 -11.66
C ALA A 74 1.25 1.25 -10.86
N LEU A 75 -0.04 1.54 -11.10
CA LEU A 75 -0.80 2.52 -10.32
C LEU A 75 -0.86 2.11 -8.85
N LEU A 76 -1.21 0.84 -8.56
CA LEU A 76 -1.25 0.33 -7.19
C LEU A 76 0.12 0.44 -6.52
N THR A 77 1.18 -0.01 -7.18
CA THR A 77 2.56 0.10 -6.68
C THR A 77 2.95 1.54 -6.42
N PHE A 78 2.62 2.45 -7.33
CA PHE A 78 2.93 3.88 -7.20
C PHE A 78 2.27 4.48 -5.96
N PHE A 79 0.95 4.29 -5.78
CA PHE A 79 0.24 4.86 -4.63
C PHE A 79 0.65 4.22 -3.29
N VAL A 80 0.92 2.92 -3.27
CA VAL A 80 1.47 2.25 -2.08
C VAL A 80 2.86 2.81 -1.74
N ALA A 81 3.74 2.95 -2.73
CA ALA A 81 5.07 3.52 -2.53
C ALA A 81 5.01 4.98 -2.08
N ALA A 82 4.15 5.80 -2.68
CA ALA A 82 3.94 7.20 -2.31
C ALA A 82 3.41 7.33 -0.88
N ALA A 83 2.44 6.49 -0.48
CA ALA A 83 1.96 6.45 0.89
C ALA A 83 3.09 6.06 1.86
N LEU A 84 3.83 4.99 1.58
CA LEU A 84 4.89 4.54 2.48
C LEU A 84 6.03 5.57 2.60
N ALA A 85 6.50 6.11 1.48
CA ALA A 85 7.51 7.17 1.46
C ALA A 85 7.01 8.39 2.24
N GLY A 86 5.79 8.87 1.98
CA GLY A 86 5.22 10.00 2.70
C GLY A 86 5.13 9.76 4.21
N GLY A 87 4.69 8.56 4.62
CA GLY A 87 4.58 8.20 6.03
C GLY A 87 5.93 8.16 6.75
N PHE A 88 6.93 7.49 6.16
CA PHE A 88 8.26 7.42 6.74
C PHE A 88 8.97 8.77 6.72
N THR A 89 8.84 9.55 5.65
CA THR A 89 9.39 10.92 5.58
C THR A 89 8.76 11.83 6.62
N TRP A 90 7.44 11.74 6.84
CA TRP A 90 6.76 12.51 7.89
C TRP A 90 7.38 12.25 9.26
N VAL A 91 7.52 10.98 9.65
CA VAL A 91 8.10 10.59 10.94
C VAL A 91 9.59 10.96 11.03
N ALA A 92 10.38 10.62 10.01
CA ALA A 92 11.83 10.82 10.03
C ALA A 92 12.24 12.29 10.01
N SER A 93 11.43 13.16 9.40
CA SER A 93 11.77 14.59 9.29
C SER A 93 11.68 15.34 10.60
N GLY A 94 10.84 14.89 11.54
CA GLY A 94 10.53 15.63 12.78
C GLY A 94 9.97 17.04 12.55
N ARG A 95 9.53 17.37 11.32
CA ARG A 95 9.09 18.71 10.89
C ARG A 95 7.84 18.60 10.04
N ILE A 96 7.06 19.68 9.97
CA ILE A 96 5.91 19.76 9.07
C ILE A 96 6.42 20.10 7.66
N LEU A 97 6.80 19.08 6.90
CA LEU A 97 7.19 19.22 5.50
C LEU A 97 5.95 19.40 4.62
N SER A 98 6.03 20.31 3.64
CA SER A 98 4.91 20.65 2.74
C SER A 98 5.36 20.84 1.31
N ILE A 99 4.47 20.55 0.35
CA ILE A 99 4.62 20.79 -1.08
C ILE A 99 3.42 21.63 -1.52
N GLY A 100 3.64 22.92 -1.75
CA GLY A 100 2.54 23.87 -1.96
C GLY A 100 1.60 23.90 -0.75
N PRO A 101 0.27 23.79 -0.93
CA PRO A 101 -0.70 23.84 0.17
C PRO A 101 -0.83 22.51 0.95
N TRP A 102 -0.13 21.44 0.54
CA TRP A 102 -0.30 20.11 1.10
C TRP A 102 0.89 19.73 1.98
N THR A 103 0.64 19.25 3.20
CA THR A 103 1.67 18.61 4.02
C THR A 103 1.99 17.21 3.49
N ILE A 104 3.19 16.71 3.76
CA ILE A 104 3.55 15.32 3.47
C ILE A 104 2.58 14.33 4.13
N LEU A 105 2.06 14.66 5.33
CA LEU A 105 1.01 13.86 5.97
C LEU A 105 -0.28 13.83 5.14
N THR A 106 -0.77 14.98 4.66
CA THR A 106 -1.97 15.00 3.81
C THR A 106 -1.75 14.23 2.50
N LEU A 107 -0.57 14.34 1.89
CA LEU A 107 -0.23 13.57 0.69
C LEU A 107 -0.17 12.06 0.96
N HIS A 108 0.38 11.65 2.10
CA HIS A 108 0.34 10.26 2.58
C HIS A 108 -1.09 9.74 2.69
N VAL A 109 -1.99 10.51 3.31
CA VAL A 109 -3.41 10.15 3.47
C VAL A 109 -4.08 10.02 2.10
N TRP A 110 -3.92 10.99 1.20
CA TRP A 110 -4.51 10.93 -0.14
C TRP A 110 -4.00 9.72 -0.94
N ALA A 111 -2.70 9.43 -0.88
CA ALA A 111 -2.13 8.28 -1.54
C ALA A 111 -2.70 6.96 -0.98
N ALA A 112 -2.84 6.85 0.36
CA ALA A 112 -3.44 5.69 1.00
C ALA A 112 -4.93 5.51 0.63
N LEU A 113 -5.70 6.60 0.57
CA LEU A 113 -7.10 6.56 0.15
C LEU A 113 -7.26 6.15 -1.32
N ALA A 114 -6.35 6.57 -2.20
CA ALA A 114 -6.35 6.18 -3.61
C ALA A 114 -6.12 4.66 -3.81
N VAL A 115 -5.46 3.97 -2.88
CA VAL A 115 -5.28 2.52 -2.92
C VAL A 115 -6.62 1.78 -2.81
N ILE A 116 -7.59 2.30 -2.06
CA ILE A 116 -8.88 1.65 -1.80
C ILE A 116 -9.66 1.35 -3.10
N PRO A 117 -9.98 2.34 -3.97
CA PRO A 117 -10.70 2.07 -5.21
C PRO A 117 -9.87 1.19 -6.17
N ILE A 118 -8.54 1.34 -6.21
CA ILE A 118 -7.67 0.52 -7.07
C ILE A 118 -7.72 -0.94 -6.66
N VAL A 119 -7.66 -1.23 -5.36
CA VAL A 119 -7.76 -2.59 -4.82
C VAL A 119 -9.17 -3.14 -4.99
N ALA A 120 -10.22 -2.33 -4.79
CA ALA A 120 -11.58 -2.75 -5.08
C ALA A 120 -11.74 -3.17 -6.55
N LEU A 121 -11.24 -2.36 -7.50
CA LEU A 121 -11.20 -2.69 -8.93
C LEU A 121 -10.39 -3.95 -9.21
N HIS A 122 -9.27 -4.15 -8.49
CA HIS A 122 -8.46 -5.36 -8.60
C HIS A 122 -9.19 -6.62 -8.12
N LEU A 123 -10.07 -6.50 -7.11
CA LEU A 123 -10.78 -7.61 -6.48
C LEU A 123 -12.15 -7.92 -7.12
N LEU A 124 -12.70 -7.03 -7.94
CA LEU A 124 -14.02 -7.20 -8.57
C LEU A 124 -14.10 -8.50 -9.43
N PRO A 125 -15.18 -9.32 -9.31
CA PRO A 125 -15.25 -10.62 -10.00
C PRO A 125 -15.46 -10.55 -11.53
N ARG A 126 -15.06 -11.66 -12.18
CA ARG A 126 -15.27 -12.12 -13.59
C ARG A 126 -14.34 -11.63 -14.71
N ARG A 127 -13.71 -10.46 -14.68
CA ARG A 127 -12.81 -10.01 -15.77
C ARG A 127 -11.38 -9.67 -15.34
N TRP A 128 -11.18 -9.47 -14.03
CA TRP A 128 -9.96 -8.89 -13.45
C TRP A 128 -9.33 -9.74 -12.33
N ARG A 129 -9.57 -11.06 -12.26
CA ARG A 129 -8.74 -11.95 -11.40
C ARG A 129 -7.33 -12.03 -11.98
N LEU A 130 -6.49 -11.06 -11.63
CA LEU A 130 -5.25 -10.77 -12.36
C LEU A 130 -4.07 -11.68 -11.99
N LEU A 131 -4.13 -12.37 -10.85
CA LEU A 131 -3.04 -13.20 -10.33
C LEU A 131 -3.57 -14.56 -9.84
N ARG A 132 -3.86 -15.45 -10.79
CA ARG A 132 -3.75 -16.89 -10.50
C ARG A 132 -2.35 -17.32 -10.95
N PRO A 133 -1.55 -17.99 -10.09
CA PRO A 133 -0.42 -18.75 -10.60
C PRO A 133 -0.93 -19.75 -11.66
N PRO A 134 -0.21 -19.96 -12.77
CA PRO A 134 -0.50 -21.13 -13.60
C PRO A 134 -0.36 -22.36 -12.71
N VAL A 135 -1.36 -23.25 -12.79
CA VAL A 135 -1.22 -24.63 -12.33
C VAL A 135 -0.20 -25.31 -13.23
#